data_AF-A0A9P5LRT7-F1
#
_entry.id   AF-A0A9P5LRT7-F1
#
_cell.length_a   1.000
_cell.length_b   1.000
_cell.length_c   1.000
_cell.angle_alpha   90.00
_cell.angle_beta   90.00
_cell.angle_gamma   90.00
#
_symmetry.space_group_name_H-M   'P 1'
#
loop_
_entity.id
_entity.type
_entity.pdbx_description
1 polymer ?
#
loop_
_entity_poly.entity_id
_entity_poly.type
_entity_poly.pdbx_seq_one_letter_code
_entity_poly.pdbx_strand_id
1 'polypeptide(L)'
;MDIWGRPQAFCVMVASFTLGMFMMARCDDVKTYCAAQVFYYVGYNGINFTLTIFIADTTQLKNRAGWIAFSSSPWIATVWAYGPAAKNVLKTIGFRWGFGIWAIIFQIICIPLFGLFYYHQKKAEKQGLIQKIDSGRTWTESFIYHCRESDVIGLLLIAAGLALFLLTFSLYSYQKGEWKSPLVIFFFIFGGLLIVAFALYEMYLAPVTFIPWGLMKDRTVFFTYTMVASLYCAWYIWDSYFYSILIVIFNQSVTNATYISNIYTIGSCF
;
A
#
# COMPACT_ATOMS: atom_id res chain seq x y z
N MET A 1 -4.71 4.56 13.16
CA MET A 1 -5.58 5.73 12.93
C MET A 1 -6.48 5.98 14.14
N ASP A 2 -7.00 4.93 14.75
CA ASP A 2 -7.92 5.05 15.89
C ASP A 2 -7.27 5.54 17.19
N ILE A 3 -5.95 5.41 17.33
CA ILE A 3 -5.25 5.72 18.57
C ILE A 3 -4.66 7.15 18.62
N TRP A 4 -4.04 7.61 17.53
CA TRP A 4 -3.37 8.94 17.48
C TRP A 4 -4.23 10.06 16.87
N GLY A 5 -5.41 9.71 16.36
CA GLY A 5 -6.30 10.61 15.65
C GLY A 5 -6.17 10.52 14.14
N ARG A 6 -7.31 10.64 13.46
CA ARG A 6 -7.46 10.42 12.02
C ARG A 6 -6.70 11.46 11.18
N PRO A 7 -6.74 12.77 11.50
CA PRO A 7 -5.99 13.77 10.73
C PRO A 7 -4.47 13.67 10.92
N GLN A 8 -4.00 13.32 12.12
CA GLN A 8 -2.57 13.12 12.42
C GLN A 8 -2.02 11.96 11.61
N ALA A 9 -2.74 10.83 11.59
CA ALA A 9 -2.38 9.69 10.77
C ALA A 9 -2.35 10.04 9.27
N PHE A 10 -3.34 10.79 8.77
CA PHE A 10 -3.35 11.27 7.39
C PHE A 10 -2.08 12.06 7.05
N CYS A 11 -1.68 12.99 7.92
CA CYS A 11 -0.47 13.80 7.72
C CYS A 11 0.80 12.94 7.63
N VAL A 12 0.95 11.94 8.50
CA VAL A 12 2.09 11.01 8.48
C VAL A 12 2.12 10.20 7.17
N MET A 13 0.96 9.75 6.67
CA MET A 13 0.89 9.01 5.41
C MET A 13 1.24 9.89 4.21
N VAL A 14 0.75 11.15 4.19
CA VAL A 14 1.12 12.14 3.17
C VAL A 14 2.61 12.46 3.20
N ALA A 15 3.19 12.67 4.38
CA ALA A 15 4.63 12.90 4.53
C ALA A 15 5.46 11.71 4.03
N SER A 16 5.03 10.48 4.34
CA SER A 16 5.67 9.24 3.87
C SER A 16 5.60 9.09 2.35
N PHE A 17 4.45 9.39 1.75
CA PHE A 17 4.27 9.40 0.29
C PHE A 17 5.20 10.42 -0.38
N THR A 18 5.21 11.66 0.12
CA THR A 18 6.05 12.75 -0.41
C THR A 18 7.52 12.42 -0.29
N LEU A 19 7.95 11.81 0.83
CA LEU A 19 9.32 11.34 1.01
C LEU A 19 9.69 10.26 -0.02
N GLY A 20 8.82 9.27 -0.24
CA GLY A 20 9.03 8.23 -1.26
C GLY A 20 9.19 8.82 -2.66
N MET A 21 8.31 9.74 -3.05
CA MET A 21 8.38 10.40 -4.37
C MET A 21 9.64 11.25 -4.53
N PHE A 22 10.05 11.97 -3.48
CA PHE A 22 11.29 12.75 -3.49
C PHE A 22 12.53 11.85 -3.62
N MET A 23 12.56 10.73 -2.90
CA MET A 23 13.63 9.74 -3.02
C MET A 23 13.68 9.13 -4.42
N MET A 24 12.54 8.84 -5.07
CA MET A 24 12.50 8.36 -6.47
C MET A 24 12.98 9.43 -7.46
N ALA A 25 12.71 10.71 -7.21
CA ALA A 25 13.19 11.80 -8.06
C ALA A 25 14.73 11.95 -7.97
N ARG A 26 15.30 11.74 -6.77
CA ARG A 26 16.74 11.93 -6.52
C ARG A 26 17.57 10.64 -6.62
N CYS A 27 16.96 9.45 -6.73
CA CYS A 27 17.73 8.21 -6.75
C CYS A 27 18.69 8.15 -7.94
N ASP A 28 19.94 7.78 -7.65
CA ASP A 28 20.95 7.39 -8.64
C ASP A 28 21.27 5.88 -8.56
N ASP A 29 20.79 5.22 -7.49
CA ASP A 29 20.99 3.79 -7.22
C ASP A 29 19.67 3.01 -7.11
N VAL A 30 19.70 1.75 -7.54
CA VAL A 30 18.56 0.81 -7.42
C VAL A 30 18.16 0.61 -5.95
N LYS A 31 19.13 0.57 -5.03
CA LYS A 31 18.87 0.39 -3.59
C LYS A 31 18.00 1.52 -3.03
N THR A 32 18.33 2.76 -3.41
CA THR A 32 17.58 3.95 -3.02
C THR A 32 16.18 3.94 -3.63
N TYR A 33 16.03 3.46 -4.86
CA TYR A 33 14.72 3.28 -5.50
C TYR A 33 13.85 2.25 -4.78
N CYS A 34 14.41 1.09 -4.39
CA CYS A 34 13.70 0.09 -3.61
C CYS A 34 13.26 0.63 -2.24
N ALA A 35 14.12 1.37 -1.54
CA ALA A 35 13.75 2.02 -0.29
C ALA A 35 12.63 3.05 -0.50
N ALA A 36 12.69 3.83 -1.58
CA ALA A 36 11.68 4.81 -1.94
C ALA A 36 10.30 4.18 -2.22
N GLN A 37 10.28 3.00 -2.87
CA GLN A 37 9.05 2.24 -3.12
C GLN A 37 8.32 1.86 -1.83
N VAL A 38 9.05 1.50 -0.76
CA VAL A 38 8.44 1.20 0.54
C VAL A 38 7.70 2.42 1.09
N PHE A 39 8.36 3.58 1.13
CA PHE A 39 7.73 4.83 1.61
C PHE A 39 6.53 5.24 0.75
N TYR A 40 6.66 5.10 -0.58
CA TYR A 40 5.59 5.37 -1.53
C TYR A 40 4.36 4.50 -1.26
N TYR A 41 4.51 3.17 -1.17
CA TYR A 41 3.38 2.26 -0.97
C TYR A 41 2.76 2.38 0.43
N VAL A 42 3.57 2.62 1.47
CA VAL A 42 3.07 2.88 2.82
C VAL A 42 2.21 4.14 2.83
N GLY A 43 2.71 5.24 2.23
CA GLY A 43 1.98 6.48 2.14
C GLY A 43 0.73 6.38 1.27
N TYR A 44 0.83 5.82 0.06
CA TYR A 44 -0.27 5.68 -0.89
C TYR A 44 -1.43 4.85 -0.33
N ASN A 45 -1.14 3.64 0.17
CA ASN A 45 -2.17 2.78 0.76
C ASN A 45 -2.74 3.39 2.05
N GLY A 46 -1.90 4.01 2.89
CA GLY A 46 -2.34 4.69 4.10
C GLY A 46 -3.31 5.83 3.83
N ILE A 47 -3.06 6.63 2.78
CA ILE A 47 -3.96 7.70 2.34
C ILE A 47 -5.28 7.13 1.82
N ASN A 48 -5.22 6.13 0.93
CA ASN A 48 -6.41 5.50 0.37
C ASN A 48 -7.30 4.93 1.50
N PHE A 49 -6.70 4.17 2.42
CA PHE A 49 -7.40 3.62 3.58
C PHE A 49 -8.01 4.71 4.47
N THR A 50 -7.27 5.80 4.73
CA THR A 50 -7.79 6.93 5.51
C THR A 50 -9.02 7.55 4.83
N LEU A 51 -8.97 7.78 3.51
CA LEU A 51 -10.10 8.32 2.74
C LEU A 51 -11.30 7.39 2.77
N THR A 52 -11.11 6.09 2.57
CA THR A 52 -12.19 5.10 2.64
C THR A 52 -12.87 5.11 4.00
N ILE A 53 -12.11 5.20 5.09
CA ILE A 53 -12.66 5.29 6.43
C ILE A 53 -13.45 6.59 6.61
N PHE A 54 -12.92 7.74 6.19
CA PHE A 54 -13.63 9.01 6.30
C PHE A 54 -14.96 9.02 5.54
N ILE A 55 -14.97 8.44 4.33
CA ILE A 55 -16.19 8.25 3.55
C ILE A 55 -17.14 7.33 4.32
N ALA A 56 -16.64 6.21 4.87
CA ALA A 56 -17.45 5.27 5.62
C ALA A 56 -18.10 5.89 6.86
N ASP A 57 -17.39 6.75 7.60
CA ASP A 57 -17.89 7.40 8.82
C ASP A 57 -18.88 8.53 8.54
N THR A 58 -18.71 9.24 7.42
CA THR A 58 -19.58 10.37 7.05
C THR A 58 -20.88 9.90 6.40
N THR A 59 -20.88 8.71 5.79
CA THR A 59 -21.99 8.21 4.98
C THR A 59 -22.79 7.14 5.71
N GLN A 60 -24.10 7.14 5.49
CA GLN A 60 -24.98 6.08 5.98
C GLN A 60 -24.69 4.76 5.26
N LEU A 61 -24.79 3.63 5.97
CA LEU A 61 -24.53 2.27 5.47
C LEU A 61 -25.17 1.98 4.10
N LYS A 62 -26.41 2.45 3.88
CA LYS A 62 -27.15 2.24 2.63
C LYS A 62 -26.50 2.90 1.41
N ASN A 63 -25.92 4.09 1.58
CA ASN A 63 -25.35 4.88 0.48
C ASN A 63 -23.82 4.81 0.43
N ARG A 64 -23.18 4.14 1.40
CA ARG A 64 -21.72 4.06 1.53
C ARG A 64 -21.05 3.51 0.28
N ALA A 65 -21.60 2.43 -0.29
CA ALA A 65 -21.06 1.83 -1.51
C ALA A 65 -21.06 2.82 -2.69
N GLY A 66 -22.12 3.63 -2.83
CA GLY A 66 -22.20 4.65 -3.88
C GLY A 66 -21.16 5.76 -3.71
N TRP A 67 -20.90 6.21 -2.47
CA TRP A 67 -19.87 7.22 -2.21
C TRP A 67 -18.45 6.69 -2.42
N ILE A 68 -18.20 5.43 -2.07
CA ILE A 68 -16.91 4.77 -2.35
C ILE A 68 -16.72 4.64 -3.87
N ALA A 69 -17.75 4.21 -4.62
CA ALA A 69 -17.71 4.16 -6.08
C ALA A 69 -17.45 5.55 -6.69
N PHE A 70 -18.13 6.58 -6.19
CA PHE A 70 -17.92 7.96 -6.63
C PHE A 70 -16.49 8.44 -6.40
N SER A 71 -15.85 8.05 -5.30
CA SER A 71 -14.44 8.38 -5.02
C SER A 71 -13.46 7.76 -6.04
N SER A 72 -13.89 6.74 -6.78
CA SER A 72 -13.11 6.10 -7.85
C SER A 72 -13.35 6.73 -9.23
N SER A 73 -14.39 7.54 -9.41
CA SER A 73 -14.67 8.22 -10.69
C SER A 73 -13.53 9.08 -11.26
N PRO A 74 -12.61 9.68 -10.47
CA PRO A 74 -11.47 10.43 -11.01
C PRO A 74 -10.52 9.60 -11.88
N TRP A 75 -10.55 8.26 -11.76
CA TRP A 75 -9.79 7.36 -12.64
C TRP A 75 -10.17 7.54 -14.11
N ILE A 76 -11.43 7.89 -14.40
CA ILE A 76 -11.91 8.13 -15.77
C ILE A 76 -11.12 9.26 -16.45
N ALA A 77 -10.88 10.37 -15.74
CA ALA A 77 -10.15 11.51 -16.30
C ALA A 77 -8.63 11.28 -16.30
N THR A 78 -8.10 10.69 -15.23
CA THR A 78 -6.65 10.54 -15.05
C THR A 78 -6.01 9.58 -16.03
N VAL A 79 -6.70 8.51 -16.44
CA VAL A 79 -6.18 7.55 -17.42
C VAL A 79 -5.85 8.21 -18.77
N TRP A 80 -6.72 9.10 -19.25
CA TRP A 80 -6.50 9.81 -20.52
C TRP A 80 -5.44 10.90 -20.40
N ALA A 81 -5.35 11.56 -19.25
CA ALA A 81 -4.32 12.57 -19.00
C ALA A 81 -2.91 11.96 -18.84
N TYR A 82 -2.82 10.74 -18.29
CA TYR A 82 -1.56 10.12 -17.92
C TYR A 82 -0.65 9.83 -19.13
N GLY A 83 -1.17 9.21 -20.19
CA GLY A 83 -0.38 8.79 -21.34
C GLY A 83 0.38 9.94 -22.04
N PRO A 84 -0.29 11.06 -22.41
CA PRO A 84 0.35 12.23 -22.99
C PRO A 84 1.30 12.94 -22.00
N ALA A 85 0.91 13.05 -20.73
CA ALA A 85 1.74 13.67 -19.69
C ALA A 85 3.05 12.91 -19.50
N ALA A 86 2.99 11.58 -19.37
CA ALA A 86 4.16 10.72 -19.23
C ALA A 86 5.11 10.84 -20.44
N LYS A 87 4.57 10.80 -21.67
CA LYS A 87 5.35 10.96 -22.90
C LYS A 87 6.07 12.31 -22.97
N ASN A 88 5.40 13.40 -22.64
CA ASN A 88 5.99 14.74 -22.68
C ASN A 88 7.05 14.94 -21.61
N VAL A 89 6.80 14.46 -20.38
CA VAL A 89 7.76 14.52 -19.28
C VAL A 89 9.02 13.74 -19.64
N LEU A 90 8.87 12.52 -20.17
CA LEU A 90 9.99 11.68 -20.55
C LEU A 90 10.83 12.30 -21.67
N LYS A 91 10.20 13.00 -22.63
CA LYS A 91 10.89 13.66 -23.74
C LYS A 91 11.61 14.97 -23.32
N THR A 92 11.07 15.72 -22.36
CA THR A 92 11.48 17.11 -22.14
C THR A 92 12.33 17.28 -20.88
N ILE A 93 11.86 16.79 -19.73
CA ILE A 93 12.42 17.09 -18.40
C ILE A 93 13.05 15.84 -17.76
N GLY A 94 12.77 14.65 -18.31
CA GLY A 94 13.27 13.37 -17.84
C GLY A 94 12.43 12.76 -16.72
N PHE A 95 12.70 11.47 -16.43
CA PHE A 95 11.91 10.69 -15.47
C PHE A 95 11.98 11.24 -14.03
N ARG A 96 13.12 11.83 -13.64
CA ARG A 96 13.36 12.37 -12.28
C ARG A 96 12.37 13.48 -11.94
N TRP A 97 12.15 14.41 -12.87
CA TRP A 97 11.15 15.46 -12.72
C TRP A 97 9.72 14.94 -12.85
N GLY A 98 9.50 13.81 -13.52
CA GLY A 98 8.22 13.11 -13.50
C GLY A 98 7.76 12.77 -12.09
N PHE A 99 8.65 12.22 -11.26
CA PHE A 99 8.34 11.98 -9.84
C PHE A 99 8.27 13.28 -9.02
N GLY A 100 9.19 14.22 -9.27
CA GLY A 100 9.26 15.49 -8.54
C GLY A 100 8.02 16.38 -8.66
N ILE A 101 7.41 16.46 -9.84
CA ILE A 101 6.18 17.23 -10.08
C ILE A 101 5.05 16.70 -9.18
N TRP A 102 4.87 15.38 -9.14
CA TRP A 102 3.82 14.76 -8.33
C TRP A 102 4.07 14.88 -6.83
N ALA A 103 5.33 14.87 -6.38
CA ALA A 103 5.67 15.14 -4.98
C ALA A 103 5.16 16.51 -4.50
N ILE A 104 5.20 17.52 -5.37
CA ILE A 104 4.75 18.89 -5.07
C ILE A 104 3.23 19.00 -5.20
N ILE A 105 2.67 18.60 -6.34
CA ILE A 105 1.22 18.72 -6.62
C ILE A 105 0.41 18.00 -5.55
N PHE A 106 0.82 16.78 -5.20
CA PHE A 106 0.10 15.96 -4.24
C PHE A 106 0.06 16.61 -2.85
N GLN A 107 1.19 17.19 -2.41
CA GLN A 107 1.24 17.93 -1.15
C GLN A 107 0.28 19.13 -1.15
N ILE A 108 0.26 19.91 -2.24
CA ILE A 108 -0.60 21.10 -2.37
C ILE A 108 -2.08 20.72 -2.28
N ILE A 109 -2.49 19.60 -2.88
CA ILE A 109 -3.87 19.11 -2.84
C ILE A 109 -4.22 18.54 -1.46
N CYS A 110 -3.29 17.88 -0.78
CA CYS A 110 -3.54 17.29 0.53
C CYS A 110 -3.59 18.32 1.67
N ILE A 111 -2.92 19.47 1.56
CA ILE A 111 -2.95 20.54 2.58
C ILE A 111 -4.37 21.03 2.91
N PRO A 112 -5.22 21.45 1.94
CA PRO A 112 -6.57 21.92 2.25
C PRO A 112 -7.44 20.80 2.84
N LEU A 113 -7.26 19.57 2.37
CA LEU A 113 -7.97 18.41 2.91
C LEU A 113 -7.58 18.13 4.37
N PHE A 114 -6.29 18.21 4.69
CA PHE A 114 -5.81 18.13 6.07
C PHE A 114 -6.39 19.26 6.93
N GLY A 115 -6.45 20.49 6.41
CA GLY A 115 -7.06 21.64 7.08
C GLY A 115 -8.54 21.40 7.42
N LEU A 116 -9.30 20.84 6.47
CA LEU A 116 -10.70 20.45 6.67
C LEU A 116 -10.82 19.38 7.76
N PHE A 117 -10.01 18.33 7.70
CA PHE A 117 -10.00 17.26 8.70
C PHE A 117 -9.67 17.76 10.10
N TYR A 118 -8.66 18.63 10.21
CA TYR A 118 -8.27 19.24 11.48
C TYR A 118 -9.37 20.14 12.05
N TYR A 119 -10.04 20.92 11.19
CA TYR A 119 -11.16 21.76 11.59
C TYR A 119 -12.33 20.91 12.13
N HIS A 120 -12.71 19.84 11.44
CA HIS A 120 -13.78 18.95 11.89
C HIS A 120 -13.42 18.20 13.18
N GLN A 121 -12.17 17.77 13.34
CA GLN A 121 -11.71 17.17 14.59
C GLN A 121 -11.83 18.16 15.75
N LYS A 122 -11.37 19.40 15.59
CA LYS A 122 -11.52 20.44 16.62
C LYS A 122 -12.98 20.77 16.92
N LYS A 123 -13.86 20.76 15.90
CA LYS A 123 -15.30 20.99 16.09
C LYS A 123 -15.93 19.86 16.91
N ALA A 124 -15.58 18.60 16.63
CA ALA A 124 -16.05 17.44 17.37
C ALA A 124 -15.53 17.40 18.82
N GLU A 125 -14.27 17.79 19.05
CA GLU A 125 -13.71 17.97 20.40
C GLU A 125 -14.48 19.05 21.18
N LYS A 126 -14.75 20.20 20.55
CA LYS A 126 -15.54 21.28 21.18
C LYS A 126 -16.99 20.88 21.48
N GLN A 127 -17.55 19.95 20.73
CA GLN A 127 -18.89 19.40 20.95
C GLN A 127 -18.92 18.28 22.00
N GLY A 128 -17.77 17.91 22.58
CA GLY A 128 -17.67 16.86 23.60
C GLY A 128 -17.93 15.44 23.06
N LEU A 129 -17.97 15.25 21.74
CA LEU A 129 -18.25 13.95 21.11
C LEU A 129 -17.05 13.00 21.15
N ILE A 130 -15.85 13.51 21.45
CA ILE A 130 -14.61 12.74 21.53
C ILE A 130 -14.16 12.73 22.99
N GLN A 131 -14.41 11.62 23.70
CA GLN A 131 -13.79 11.38 25.00
C GLN A 131 -12.32 11.00 24.79
N LYS A 132 -11.40 11.89 25.15
CA LYS A 132 -9.98 11.53 25.25
C LYS A 132 -9.84 10.61 26.47
N ILE A 133 -9.60 9.33 26.22
CA ILE A 133 -9.25 8.38 27.27
C ILE A 133 -7.79 8.68 27.65
N ASP A 134 -7.61 9.51 28.68
CA ASP A 134 -6.28 9.79 29.22
C ASP A 134 -5.69 8.48 29.74
N SER A 135 -4.68 7.97 29.03
CA SER A 135 -4.16 6.63 29.28
C SER A 135 -3.32 6.55 30.56
N GLY A 136 -2.98 7.68 31.20
CA GLY A 136 -2.17 7.75 32.43
C GLY A 136 -0.78 7.11 32.35
N ARG A 137 -0.37 6.63 31.16
CA ARG A 137 0.85 5.86 30.90
C ARG A 137 2.00 6.78 30.54
N THR A 138 3.21 6.44 30.98
CA THR A 138 4.43 7.12 30.54
C THR A 138 4.66 6.93 29.02
N TRP A 139 5.47 7.78 28.38
CA TRP A 139 5.72 7.73 26.93
C TRP A 139 6.30 6.37 26.48
N THR A 140 7.17 5.77 27.30
CA THR A 140 7.77 4.45 27.07
C THR A 140 6.77 3.30 27.26
N GLU A 141 5.95 3.34 28.31
CA GLU A 141 4.88 2.36 28.53
C GLU A 141 3.81 2.43 27.44
N SER A 142 3.48 3.64 26.97
CA SER A 142 2.58 3.84 25.83
C SER A 142 3.19 3.24 24.56
N PHE A 143 4.46 3.49 24.27
CA PHE A 143 5.12 2.91 23.10
C PHE A 143 5.14 1.38 23.15
N ILE A 144 5.54 0.78 24.28
CA ILE A 144 5.56 -0.68 24.45
C ILE A 144 4.15 -1.27 24.34
N TYR A 145 3.16 -0.62 24.95
CA TYR A 145 1.75 -1.02 24.83
C TYR A 145 1.30 -1.00 23.36
N HIS A 146 1.61 0.06 22.60
CA HIS A 146 1.25 0.16 21.19
C HIS A 146 1.99 -0.84 20.30
N CYS A 147 3.25 -1.14 20.59
CA CYS A 147 4.02 -2.17 19.89
C CYS A 147 3.46 -3.57 20.15
N ARG A 148 2.94 -3.82 21.35
CA ARG A 148 2.31 -5.08 21.72
C ARG A 148 0.90 -5.22 21.13
N GLU A 149 0.12 -4.15 21.15
CA GLU A 149 -1.23 -4.11 20.58
C GLU A 149 -1.21 -4.25 19.05
N SER A 150 -0.23 -3.64 18.38
CA SER A 150 -0.05 -3.73 16.92
C SER A 150 0.64 -5.03 16.46
N ASP A 151 0.95 -5.95 17.39
CA ASP A 151 1.76 -7.16 17.20
C ASP A 151 2.95 -6.98 16.24
N VAL A 152 3.86 -6.08 16.60
CA VAL A 152 5.03 -5.75 15.77
C VAL A 152 5.93 -6.97 15.52
N ILE A 153 6.00 -7.91 16.47
CA ILE A 153 6.82 -9.12 16.35
C ILE A 153 6.24 -10.05 15.30
N GLY A 154 4.94 -10.34 15.36
CA GLY A 154 4.26 -11.13 14.34
C GLY A 154 4.37 -10.47 12.95
N LEU A 155 4.16 -9.16 12.88
CA LEU A 155 4.28 -8.40 11.63
C LEU A 155 5.68 -8.45 11.03
N LEU A 156 6.74 -8.38 11.85
CA LEU A 156 8.12 -8.52 11.40
C LEU A 156 8.43 -9.95 10.93
N LEU A 157 7.93 -10.97 11.63
CA LEU A 157 8.11 -12.38 11.26
C LEU A 157 7.47 -12.69 9.90
N ILE A 158 6.21 -12.27 9.69
CA ILE A 158 5.52 -12.51 8.42
C ILE A 158 6.10 -11.67 7.30
N ALA A 159 6.46 -10.40 7.55
CA ALA A 159 7.07 -9.55 6.54
C ALA A 159 8.45 -10.07 6.11
N ALA A 160 9.30 -10.46 7.07
CA ALA A 160 10.61 -11.04 6.76
C ALA A 160 10.48 -12.41 6.07
N GLY A 161 9.57 -13.26 6.55
CA GLY A 161 9.30 -14.58 5.98
C GLY A 161 8.83 -14.49 4.54
N LEU A 162 7.80 -13.68 4.27
CA LEU A 162 7.30 -13.43 2.92
C LEU A 162 8.37 -12.77 2.05
N ALA A 163 9.07 -11.73 2.54
CA ALA A 163 10.10 -11.06 1.76
C ALA A 163 11.21 -12.03 1.31
N LEU A 164 11.73 -12.86 2.22
CA LEU A 164 12.77 -13.85 1.88
C LEU A 164 12.25 -14.93 0.93
N PHE A 165 11.02 -15.41 1.16
CA PHE A 165 10.40 -16.43 0.32
C PHE A 165 10.08 -15.91 -1.10
N LEU A 166 9.55 -14.69 -1.23
CA LEU A 166 9.30 -14.07 -2.53
C LEU A 166 10.60 -13.69 -3.24
N LEU A 167 11.62 -13.24 -2.49
CA LEU A 167 12.92 -12.89 -3.04
C LEU A 167 13.59 -14.08 -3.74
N THR A 168 13.35 -15.33 -3.34
CA THR A 168 13.95 -16.49 -4.01
C THR A 168 13.55 -16.60 -5.47
N PHE A 169 12.29 -16.30 -5.79
CA PHE A 169 11.77 -16.35 -7.16
C PHE A 169 12.30 -15.22 -8.04
N SER A 170 12.77 -14.12 -7.44
CA SER A 170 13.42 -13.04 -8.18
C SER A 170 14.93 -13.24 -8.32
N LEU A 171 15.56 -13.86 -7.33
CA LEU A 171 17.02 -13.98 -7.24
C LEU A 171 17.58 -15.19 -8.00
N TYR A 172 16.77 -16.24 -8.26
CA TYR A 172 17.26 -17.47 -8.89
C TYR A 172 17.93 -17.23 -10.25
N SER A 173 17.41 -16.30 -11.05
CA SER A 173 17.94 -15.98 -12.40
C SER A 173 19.27 -15.25 -12.37
N TYR A 174 19.66 -14.67 -11.22
CA TYR A 174 20.91 -13.94 -11.05
C TYR A 174 22.04 -14.79 -10.44
N GLN A 175 21.74 -15.99 -9.93
CA GLN A 175 22.71 -16.82 -9.21
C GLN A 175 23.29 -17.92 -10.09
N LYS A 176 24.60 -18.15 -9.97
CA LYS A 176 25.27 -19.30 -10.61
C LYS A 176 24.72 -20.59 -10.01
N GLY A 177 24.13 -21.44 -10.84
CA GLY A 177 23.48 -22.67 -10.41
C GLY A 177 21.98 -22.55 -10.11
N GLU A 178 21.36 -21.39 -10.39
CA GLU A 178 19.91 -21.16 -10.33
C GLU A 178 19.30 -21.69 -9.01
N TRP A 179 18.44 -22.72 -9.08
CA TRP A 179 17.80 -23.37 -7.94
C TRP A 179 18.74 -24.15 -7.03
N LYS A 180 19.90 -24.58 -7.54
CA LYS A 180 20.91 -25.33 -6.77
C LYS A 180 21.85 -24.42 -5.98
N SER A 181 21.74 -23.10 -6.14
CA SER A 181 22.55 -22.16 -5.37
C SER A 181 22.23 -22.28 -3.88
N PRO A 182 23.23 -22.47 -3.00
CA PRO A 182 23.01 -22.57 -1.55
C PRO A 182 22.26 -21.36 -0.97
N LEU A 183 22.44 -20.18 -1.56
CA LEU A 183 21.78 -18.95 -1.14
C LEU A 183 20.27 -18.98 -1.43
N VAL A 184 19.88 -19.45 -2.61
CA VAL A 184 18.46 -19.58 -3.00
C VAL A 184 17.76 -20.60 -2.10
N ILE A 185 18.40 -21.74 -1.84
CA ILE A 185 17.88 -22.77 -0.94
C ILE A 185 17.73 -22.23 0.49
N PHE A 186 18.74 -21.49 0.98
CA PHE A 186 18.69 -20.90 2.32
C PHE A 186 17.52 -19.93 2.48
N PHE A 187 17.33 -19.00 1.55
CA PHE A 187 16.21 -18.06 1.59
C PHE A 187 14.85 -18.75 1.46
N PHE A 188 14.75 -19.82 0.67
CA PHE A 188 13.51 -20.56 0.50
C PHE A 188 13.11 -21.28 1.79
N ILE A 189 14.05 -22.01 2.39
CA ILE A 189 13.81 -22.76 3.63
C ILE A 189 13.58 -21.80 4.80
N PHE A 190 14.45 -20.80 4.98
CA PHE A 190 14.35 -19.87 6.10
C PHE A 190 13.13 -18.96 6.00
N GLY A 191 12.77 -18.51 4.78
CA GLY A 191 11.52 -17.79 4.52
C GLY A 191 10.30 -18.63 4.87
N GLY A 192 10.26 -19.89 4.44
CA GLY A 192 9.21 -20.83 4.81
C GLY A 192 9.11 -21.09 6.31
N LEU A 193 10.25 -21.30 6.99
CA LEU A 193 10.31 -21.49 8.43
C LEU A 193 9.83 -20.26 9.20
N LEU A 194 10.16 -19.04 8.76
CA LEU A 194 9.68 -17.79 9.36
C LEU A 194 8.16 -17.65 9.24
N ILE A 195 7.57 -18.04 8.10
CA ILE A 195 6.11 -18.04 7.91
C ILE A 195 5.45 -19.05 8.85
N VAL A 196 6.02 -20.25 9.01
CA VAL A 196 5.52 -21.24 9.98
C VAL A 196 5.69 -20.74 11.41
N ALA A 197 6.83 -20.11 11.72
CA ALA A 197 7.08 -19.51 13.03
C ALA A 197 6.09 -18.39 13.35
N PHE A 198 5.71 -17.57 12.35
CA PHE A 198 4.63 -16.60 12.49
C PHE A 198 3.30 -17.29 12.82
N ALA A 199 2.90 -18.33 12.08
CA ALA A 199 1.65 -19.03 12.35
C ALA A 199 1.61 -19.65 13.76
N LEU A 200 2.72 -20.20 14.24
CA LEU A 200 2.84 -20.73 15.60
C LEU A 200 2.85 -19.62 16.66
N TYR A 201 3.58 -18.53 16.43
CA TYR A 201 3.62 -17.38 17.34
C TYR A 201 2.22 -16.76 17.48
N GLU A 202 1.53 -16.55 16.37
CA GLU A 202 0.18 -15.99 16.30
C GLU A 202 -0.87 -16.90 16.97
N MET A 203 -0.67 -18.22 16.94
CA MET A 203 -1.59 -19.19 17.53
C MET A 203 -1.39 -19.38 19.05
N TYR A 204 -0.15 -19.33 19.53
CA TYR A 204 0.17 -19.72 20.91
C TYR A 204 0.69 -18.59 21.82
N LEU A 205 1.30 -17.55 21.25
CA LEU A 205 2.09 -16.56 21.99
C LEU A 205 1.57 -15.12 21.86
N ALA A 206 0.85 -14.80 20.76
CA ALA A 206 0.38 -13.44 20.51
C ALA A 206 -0.65 -12.99 21.57
N PRO A 207 -0.38 -11.88 22.29
CA PRO A 207 -1.29 -11.35 23.32
C PRO A 207 -2.54 -10.70 22.71
N VAL A 208 -2.42 -10.18 21.48
CA VAL A 208 -3.51 -9.68 20.64
C VAL A 208 -3.29 -10.30 19.27
N THR A 209 -4.25 -11.08 18.79
CA THR A 209 -4.14 -11.78 17.50
C THR A 209 -4.42 -10.80 16.36
N PHE A 210 -3.44 -10.59 15.50
CA PHE A 210 -3.58 -9.89 14.22
C PHE A 210 -4.61 -10.57 13.31
N ILE A 211 -4.64 -11.91 13.31
CA ILE A 211 -5.61 -12.70 12.55
C ILE A 211 -6.69 -13.22 13.50
N PRO A 212 -7.97 -12.83 13.34
CA PRO A 212 -9.04 -13.39 14.15
C PRO A 212 -9.23 -14.88 13.80
N TRP A 213 -8.60 -15.77 14.58
CA TRP A 213 -8.62 -17.22 14.36
C TRP A 213 -10.02 -17.83 14.29
N GLY A 214 -11.00 -17.20 14.94
CA GLY A 214 -12.41 -17.58 14.84
C GLY A 214 -12.91 -17.51 13.39
N LEU A 215 -12.62 -16.41 12.69
CA LEU A 215 -13.00 -16.23 11.28
C LEU A 215 -12.24 -17.18 10.36
N MET A 216 -10.96 -17.48 10.63
CA MET A 216 -10.22 -18.42 9.77
C MET A 216 -10.70 -19.86 9.87
N LYS A 217 -11.35 -20.25 10.97
CA LYS A 217 -11.95 -21.59 11.12
C LYS A 217 -13.25 -21.73 10.34
N ASP A 218 -13.89 -20.62 9.96
CA ASP A 218 -15.08 -20.65 9.11
C ASP A 218 -14.71 -21.02 7.68
N ARG A 219 -15.25 -22.14 7.21
CA ARG A 219 -14.98 -22.67 5.85
C ARG A 219 -15.24 -21.63 4.77
N THR A 220 -16.34 -20.89 4.88
CA THR A 220 -16.73 -19.84 3.92
C THR A 220 -15.66 -18.76 3.82
N VAL A 221 -15.13 -18.32 4.96
CA VAL A 221 -14.11 -17.27 5.04
C VAL A 221 -12.80 -17.78 4.44
N PHE A 222 -12.37 -18.98 4.81
CA PHE A 222 -11.16 -19.61 4.27
C PHE A 222 -11.20 -19.75 2.74
N PHE A 223 -12.30 -20.28 2.19
CA PHE A 223 -12.45 -20.43 0.73
C PHE A 223 -12.52 -19.08 0.03
N THR A 224 -13.18 -18.07 0.62
CA THR A 224 -13.26 -16.72 0.06
C THR A 224 -11.88 -16.09 -0.04
N TYR A 225 -11.07 -16.13 1.02
CA TYR A 225 -9.71 -15.60 1.01
C TYR A 225 -8.80 -16.34 0.04
N THR A 226 -8.91 -17.68 -0.04
CA THR A 226 -8.13 -18.49 -0.98
C THR A 226 -8.49 -18.15 -2.44
N MET A 227 -9.77 -17.98 -2.74
CA MET A 227 -10.24 -17.54 -4.06
C MET A 227 -9.69 -16.15 -4.41
N VAL A 228 -9.78 -15.19 -3.49
CA VAL A 228 -9.26 -13.83 -3.69
C VAL A 228 -7.74 -13.85 -3.92
N ALA A 229 -6.99 -14.62 -3.12
CA ALA A 229 -5.55 -14.77 -3.29
C ALA A 229 -5.18 -15.35 -4.68
N SER A 230 -5.91 -16.38 -5.13
CA SER A 230 -5.71 -16.95 -6.46
C SER A 230 -6.01 -15.95 -7.59
N LEU A 231 -7.05 -15.13 -7.43
CA LEU A 231 -7.48 -14.17 -8.44
C LEU A 231 -6.48 -13.01 -8.57
N TYR A 232 -6.01 -12.47 -7.44
CA TYR A 232 -4.95 -11.46 -7.44
C TYR A 232 -3.60 -12.01 -7.93
N CYS A 233 -3.25 -13.25 -7.57
CA CYS A 233 -2.04 -13.89 -8.08
C CYS A 233 -2.09 -14.01 -9.60
N ALA A 234 -3.21 -14.51 -10.15
CA ALA A 234 -3.40 -14.59 -11.59
C ALA A 234 -3.30 -13.21 -12.26
N TRP A 235 -3.92 -12.17 -11.66
CA TRP A 235 -3.87 -10.80 -12.15
C TRP A 235 -2.44 -10.26 -12.27
N TYR A 236 -1.68 -10.28 -11.17
CA TYR A 236 -0.36 -9.65 -11.14
C TYR A 236 0.70 -10.37 -11.98
N ILE A 237 0.53 -11.68 -12.26
CA ILE A 237 1.45 -12.44 -13.12
C ILE A 237 1.49 -11.87 -14.54
N TRP A 238 0.34 -11.52 -15.14
CA TRP A 238 0.32 -11.01 -16.52
C TRP A 238 0.46 -9.49 -16.59
N ASP A 239 -0.20 -8.76 -15.68
CA ASP A 239 -0.24 -7.29 -15.67
C ASP A 239 1.16 -6.66 -15.60
N SER A 240 2.04 -7.27 -14.80
CA SER A 240 3.44 -6.81 -14.64
C SER A 240 4.25 -6.82 -15.94
N TYR A 241 3.91 -7.68 -16.92
CA TYR A 241 4.61 -7.79 -18.20
C TYR A 241 3.82 -7.19 -19.36
N PHE A 242 2.52 -6.94 -19.17
CA PHE A 242 1.62 -6.52 -20.24
C PHE A 242 2.07 -5.22 -20.90
N TYR A 243 2.45 -4.22 -20.09
CA TYR A 243 2.97 -2.95 -20.60
C TYR A 243 4.23 -3.12 -21.45
N SER A 244 5.17 -3.94 -20.99
CA SER A 244 6.41 -4.23 -21.73
C SER A 244 6.14 -4.99 -23.03
N ILE A 245 5.19 -5.92 -23.03
CA ILE A 245 4.75 -6.65 -24.23
C ILE A 245 4.17 -5.68 -25.27
N LEU A 246 3.33 -4.72 -24.86
CA LEU A 246 2.73 -3.74 -25.76
C LEU A 246 3.79 -2.85 -26.44
N ILE A 247 4.80 -2.41 -25.69
CA ILE A 247 5.88 -1.58 -26.23
C ILE A 247 6.81 -2.39 -27.13
N VAL A 248 7.29 -3.54 -26.67
CA VAL A 248 8.37 -4.28 -27.35
C VAL A 248 7.86 -5.15 -28.49
N ILE A 249 6.79 -5.90 -28.26
CA ILE A 249 6.28 -6.88 -29.24
C ILE A 249 5.30 -6.22 -30.21
N PHE A 250 4.35 -5.44 -29.68
CA PHE A 250 3.32 -4.79 -30.49
C PHE A 250 3.74 -3.41 -31.02
N ASN A 251 4.98 -2.97 -30.75
CA ASN A 251 5.57 -1.70 -31.17
C ASN A 251 4.64 -0.49 -30.92
N GLN A 252 3.92 -0.50 -29.81
CA GLN A 252 3.00 0.57 -29.46
C GLN A 252 3.74 1.77 -28.89
N SER A 253 3.23 2.97 -29.19
CA SER A 253 3.71 4.18 -28.53
C SER A 253 3.38 4.14 -27.02
N VAL A 254 4.21 4.80 -26.20
CA VAL A 254 3.99 4.94 -24.74
C VAL A 254 2.55 5.35 -24.41
N THR A 255 1.98 6.28 -25.17
CA THR A 255 0.60 6.75 -24.97
C THR A 255 -0.43 5.65 -25.24
N ASN A 256 -0.32 4.94 -26.38
CA ASN A 256 -1.25 3.86 -26.73
C ASN A 256 -1.12 2.66 -25.79
N ALA A 257 0.11 2.26 -25.46
CA ALA A 257 0.37 1.18 -24.51
C ALA A 257 -0.25 1.49 -23.14
N THR A 258 -0.16 2.74 -22.70
CA THR A 258 -0.76 3.17 -21.44
C THR A 258 -2.28 3.17 -21.49
N TYR A 259 -2.89 3.63 -22.59
CA TYR A 259 -4.34 3.57 -22.75
C TYR A 259 -4.85 2.14 -22.74
N ILE A 260 -4.22 1.23 -23.50
CA ILE A 260 -4.60 -0.18 -23.55
C ILE A 260 -4.49 -0.82 -22.16
N SER A 261 -3.41 -0.54 -21.42
CA SER A 261 -3.20 -1.10 -20.08
C SER A 261 -4.26 -0.62 -19.06
N ASN A 262 -4.81 0.59 -19.25
CA ASN A 262 -5.80 1.16 -18.34
C ASN A 262 -7.26 0.93 -18.76
N ILE A 263 -7.53 0.16 -19.83
CA ILE A 263 -8.90 -0.18 -20.25
C ILE A 263 -9.66 -0.85 -19.12
N TYR A 264 -9.02 -1.76 -18.38
CA TYR A 264 -9.64 -2.43 -17.24
C TYR A 264 -10.07 -1.44 -16.16
N THR A 265 -9.17 -0.52 -15.77
CA THR A 265 -9.46 0.50 -14.76
C THR A 265 -10.66 1.34 -15.16
N ILE A 266 -10.74 1.78 -16.42
CA ILE A 266 -11.91 2.52 -16.94
C ILE A 266 -13.17 1.65 -16.90
N GLY A 267 -13.09 0.41 -17.37
CA GLY A 267 -14.23 -0.52 -17.39
C GLY A 267 -14.77 -0.81 -15.99
N SER A 268 -13.90 -0.84 -14.98
CA SER A 268 -14.26 -1.06 -13.58
C SER A 268 -14.88 0.16 -12.88
N CYS A 269 -14.83 1.35 -13.50
CA CYS A 269 -15.48 2.55 -12.98
C CYS A 269 -16.97 2.65 -13.31
N PHE A 270 -17.48 1.81 -14.21
CA PHE A 270 -18.89 1.71 -14.62
C PHE A 270 -19.57 0.50 -13.98
#